data_AF-Q9FKL7-F1
#
_entry.id   AF-Q9FKL7-F1
#
_cell.length_a   1.000
_cell.length_b   1.000
_cell.length_c   1.000
_cell.angle_alpha   90.00
_cell.angle_beta   90.00
_cell.angle_gamma   90.00
#
_symmetry.space_group_name_H-M   'P 1'
#
loop_
_entity.id
_entity.type
_entity.pdbx_description
1 polymer ?
#
loop_
_entity_poly.entity_id
_entity_poly.type
_entity_poly.pdbx_seq_one_letter_code
_entity_poly.pdbx_strand_id
1 'polypeptide(L)'
;MGIASSVSMAYSDEDPSANQGQFSRDEDESRTLIEDLNETGEGKGEEEESGECRLCRFIKGGECKESFIALEQCVDEAEESGEESDFTKCKEVRAKFKTCMYENPVYYEPILAGEARAIAKMLNGVASRKGGHSCR
;
A
#
# COMPACT_ATOMS: atom_id res chain seq x y z
N MET A 1 -13.08 44.01 -26.38
CA MET A 1 -11.76 43.78 -27.00
C MET A 1 -10.74 43.91 -25.87
N GLY A 2 -10.46 42.81 -25.17
CA GLY A 2 -9.65 42.79 -23.97
C GLY A 2 -8.31 42.10 -24.24
N ILE A 3 -7.25 42.78 -23.86
CA ILE A 3 -5.84 42.46 -24.09
C ILE A 3 -5.39 41.17 -23.40
N ALA A 4 -4.64 40.33 -24.12
CA ALA A 4 -3.90 39.20 -23.59
C ALA A 4 -2.58 39.69 -22.99
N SER A 5 -2.14 39.11 -21.88
CA SER A 5 -0.78 39.25 -21.36
C SER A 5 -0.27 37.86 -21.00
N SER A 6 0.62 37.37 -21.85
CA SER A 6 1.46 36.20 -21.65
C SER A 6 2.71 36.60 -20.86
N VAL A 7 3.07 35.79 -19.87
CA VAL A 7 4.41 35.80 -19.26
C VAL A 7 5.00 34.41 -19.44
N SER A 8 6.04 34.35 -20.24
CA SER A 8 6.99 33.26 -20.35
C SER A 8 8.05 33.42 -19.26
N MET A 9 8.26 32.41 -18.43
CA MET A 9 9.44 32.31 -17.57
C MET A 9 10.43 31.36 -18.22
N ALA A 10 11.57 31.93 -18.61
CA ALA A 10 12.79 31.23 -18.98
C ALA A 10 13.44 30.66 -17.71
N TYR A 11 13.91 29.43 -17.77
CA TYR A 11 14.86 28.86 -16.82
C TYR A 11 16.06 28.40 -17.65
N SER A 12 17.17 29.11 -17.46
CA SER A 12 18.46 28.86 -18.09
C SER A 12 19.23 27.80 -17.29
N ASP A 13 19.81 26.84 -18.00
CA ASP A 13 20.77 25.84 -17.55
C ASP A 13 22.15 26.45 -17.26
N GLU A 14 22.73 26.21 -16.06
CA GLU A 14 24.17 26.26 -15.70
C GLU A 14 24.31 25.54 -14.32
N ASP A 15 25.26 24.69 -13.94
CA ASP A 15 26.39 23.93 -14.52
C ASP A 15 26.76 22.84 -13.46
N PRO A 16 27.29 21.64 -13.81
CA PRO A 16 27.45 20.52 -12.87
C PRO A 16 28.86 20.44 -12.27
N SER A 17 29.01 20.30 -10.95
CA SER A 17 30.30 19.90 -10.36
C SER A 17 30.20 19.27 -8.96
N ALA A 18 30.59 17.99 -8.92
CA ALA A 18 31.32 17.29 -7.86
C ALA A 18 31.12 17.70 -6.38
N ASN A 19 30.35 16.90 -5.65
CA ASN A 19 30.75 16.52 -4.29
C ASN A 19 30.34 15.08 -3.98
N GLN A 20 31.34 14.20 -3.90
CA GLN A 20 31.22 12.89 -3.29
C GLN A 20 31.06 13.11 -1.78
N GLY A 21 29.91 12.73 -1.24
CA GLY A 21 29.61 12.90 0.18
C GLY A 21 28.45 12.02 0.62
N GLN A 22 28.80 10.81 1.06
CA GLN A 22 28.09 10.03 2.07
C GLN A 22 26.64 9.58 1.74
N PHE A 23 26.54 8.51 0.94
CA PHE A 23 25.33 7.71 0.77
C PHE A 23 25.07 6.92 2.08
N SER A 24 24.38 7.56 3.02
CA SER A 24 23.85 6.93 4.22
C SER A 24 22.45 6.45 3.90
N ARG A 25 22.36 5.14 3.77
CA ARG A 25 21.22 4.27 3.51
C ARG A 25 20.09 4.46 4.53
N ASP A 26 18.94 4.95 4.05
CA ASP A 26 17.62 4.78 4.68
C ASP A 26 16.67 4.20 3.62
N GLU A 27 16.93 2.95 3.24
CA GLU A 27 16.12 2.14 2.33
C GLU A 27 15.26 1.18 3.18
N ASP A 28 14.29 1.69 3.94
CA ASP A 28 13.35 0.84 4.71
C ASP A 28 12.12 1.64 5.19
N GLU A 29 11.25 2.12 4.29
CA GLU A 29 9.94 2.63 4.70
C GLU A 29 8.89 2.55 3.57
N SER A 30 8.72 1.38 2.94
CA SER A 30 7.58 1.09 2.06
C SER A 30 7.16 -0.39 2.05
N ARG A 31 7.58 -1.18 3.04
CA ARG A 31 7.12 -2.57 3.20
C ARG A 31 5.66 -2.54 3.64
N THR A 32 4.79 -2.89 2.70
CA THR A 32 3.37 -3.14 2.92
C THR A 32 3.20 -4.13 4.08
N LEU A 33 2.20 -3.91 4.95
CA LEU A 33 1.89 -4.57 6.24
C LEU A 33 1.71 -6.12 6.24
N ILE A 34 2.23 -6.80 5.23
CA ILE A 34 2.20 -8.24 5.06
C ILE A 34 3.31 -8.91 5.89
N GLU A 35 4.36 -8.17 6.29
CA GLU A 35 5.53 -8.74 6.98
C GLU A 35 5.50 -8.60 8.52
N ASP A 36 4.77 -7.63 9.08
CA ASP A 36 4.77 -7.37 10.53
C ASP A 36 3.82 -8.27 11.37
N LEU A 37 3.05 -9.16 10.75
CA LEU A 37 2.22 -10.14 11.48
C LEU A 37 2.90 -11.50 11.70
N ASN A 38 4.17 -11.64 11.29
CA ASN A 38 4.93 -12.88 11.41
C ASN A 38 5.69 -13.03 12.75
N GLU A 39 5.58 -12.06 13.67
CA GLU A 39 6.31 -12.06 14.96
C GLU A 39 5.38 -12.02 16.19
N THR A 40 4.35 -12.87 16.28
CA THR A 40 3.77 -13.22 17.60
C THR A 40 3.04 -14.57 17.53
N GLY A 41 3.77 -15.65 17.71
CA GLY A 41 3.18 -16.99 17.81
C GLY A 41 4.20 -18.12 17.86
N GLU A 42 5.03 -18.16 18.90
CA GLU A 42 5.78 -19.38 19.25
C GLU A 42 4.78 -20.50 19.60
N GLY A 43 4.48 -21.33 18.61
CA GLY A 43 3.68 -22.55 18.73
C GLY A 43 4.31 -23.63 17.85
N LYS A 44 5.14 -24.47 18.48
CA LYS A 44 5.94 -25.55 17.89
C LYS A 44 5.05 -26.73 17.48
N GLY A 45 5.21 -27.22 16.24
CA GLY A 45 4.53 -28.40 15.68
C GLY A 45 4.27 -28.17 14.18
N GLU A 46 5.23 -28.47 13.30
CA GLU A 46 5.35 -29.77 12.62
C GLU A 46 4.04 -30.15 11.93
N GLU A 47 3.84 -29.66 10.70
CA GLU A 47 3.31 -30.42 9.57
C GLU A 47 3.32 -29.53 8.32
N GLU A 48 4.16 -29.91 7.35
CA GLU A 48 4.19 -29.39 6.00
C GLU A 48 2.89 -29.77 5.26
N GLU A 49 1.81 -29.05 5.53
CA GLU A 49 0.66 -28.98 4.64
C GLU A 49 0.69 -27.57 4.04
N SER A 50 0.72 -27.46 2.70
CA SER A 50 0.79 -26.20 1.95
C SER A 50 0.03 -25.09 2.67
N GLY A 51 0.75 -24.27 3.42
CA GLY A 51 0.15 -23.50 4.51
C GLY A 51 -0.66 -22.36 3.93
N GLU A 52 -1.97 -22.52 3.83
CA GLU A 52 -2.86 -21.42 3.46
C GLU A 52 -2.57 -20.23 4.37
N CYS A 53 -2.30 -19.07 3.77
CA CYS A 53 -1.98 -17.85 4.50
C CYS A 53 -3.05 -17.60 5.59
N ARG A 54 -2.62 -17.38 6.83
CA ARG A 54 -3.51 -17.24 7.99
C ARG A 54 -4.57 -16.15 7.77
N LEU A 55 -4.19 -15.04 7.12
CA LEU A 55 -5.10 -13.97 6.76
C LEU A 55 -6.07 -14.38 5.65
N CYS A 56 -5.60 -15.09 4.62
CA CYS A 56 -6.46 -15.65 3.57
C CYS A 56 -7.52 -16.58 4.17
N ARG A 57 -7.11 -17.47 5.08
CA ARG A 57 -8.02 -18.37 5.80
C ARG A 57 -9.06 -17.61 6.62
N PHE A 58 -8.66 -16.53 7.30
CA PHE A 58 -9.58 -15.65 8.01
C PHE A 58 -10.58 -15.00 7.05
N ILE A 59 -10.12 -14.41 5.95
CA ILE A 59 -10.99 -13.70 5.01
C ILE A 59 -12.00 -14.66 4.36
N LYS A 60 -11.54 -15.85 3.97
CA LYS A 60 -12.35 -16.93 3.39
C LYS A 60 -13.39 -17.52 4.37
N GLY A 61 -13.32 -17.19 5.66
CA GLY A 61 -14.29 -17.60 6.66
C GLY A 61 -15.53 -16.69 6.78
N GLY A 62 -15.54 -15.53 6.11
CA GLY A 62 -16.64 -14.55 6.19
C GLY A 62 -17.40 -14.33 4.88
N GLU A 63 -18.33 -13.37 4.90
CA GLU A 63 -19.24 -13.03 3.80
C GLU A 63 -18.52 -12.62 2.50
N CYS A 64 -17.29 -12.13 2.59
CA CYS A 64 -16.49 -11.68 1.45
C CYS A 64 -15.57 -12.76 0.87
N LYS A 65 -15.79 -14.04 1.20
CA LYS A 65 -15.04 -15.17 0.64
C LYS A 65 -15.00 -15.14 -0.89
N GLU A 66 -16.16 -15.02 -1.54
CA GLU A 66 -16.26 -15.09 -3.00
C GLU A 66 -15.57 -13.90 -3.69
N SER A 67 -15.69 -12.70 -3.10
CA SER A 67 -15.00 -11.51 -3.62
C SER A 67 -13.49 -11.56 -3.39
N PHE A 68 -13.04 -12.23 -2.34
CA PHE A 68 -11.63 -12.50 -2.10
C PHE A 68 -11.05 -13.52 -3.09
N ILE A 69 -11.74 -14.63 -3.36
CA ILE A 69 -11.32 -15.62 -4.36
C ILE A 69 -11.22 -14.99 -5.74
N ALA A 70 -12.17 -14.13 -6.12
CA ALA A 70 -12.10 -13.39 -7.38
C ALA A 70 -10.89 -12.44 -7.43
N LEU A 71 -10.51 -11.84 -6.30
CA LEU A 71 -9.31 -11.01 -6.20
C LEU A 71 -8.04 -11.85 -6.33
N GLU A 72 -7.94 -13.00 -5.65
CA GLU A 72 -6.82 -13.96 -5.79
C GLU A 72 -6.65 -14.36 -7.25
N GLN A 73 -7.71 -14.83 -7.92
CA GLN A 73 -7.67 -15.22 -9.33
C GLN A 73 -7.22 -14.08 -10.25
N CYS A 74 -7.71 -12.85 -10.03
CA CYS A 74 -7.28 -11.73 -10.84
C CYS A 74 -5.79 -11.42 -10.66
N VAL A 75 -5.28 -11.51 -9.42
CA VAL A 75 -3.87 -11.29 -9.12
C VAL A 75 -3.02 -12.38 -9.77
N ASP A 76 -3.40 -13.64 -9.65
CA ASP A 76 -2.72 -14.76 -10.31
C ASP A 76 -2.66 -14.55 -11.84
N GLU A 77 -3.78 -14.17 -12.46
CA GLU A 77 -3.84 -13.82 -13.90
C GLU A 77 -3.03 -12.57 -14.27
N ALA A 78 -2.81 -11.64 -13.33
CA ALA A 78 -1.98 -10.47 -13.52
C ALA A 78 -0.49 -10.83 -13.51
N GLU A 79 -0.07 -11.63 -12.54
CA GLU A 79 1.29 -12.17 -12.42
C GLU A 79 1.67 -13.00 -13.65
N GLU A 80 0.77 -13.86 -14.14
CA GLU A 80 1.00 -14.66 -15.35
C GLU A 80 1.16 -13.83 -16.63
N SER A 81 0.50 -12.66 -16.70
CA SER A 81 0.52 -11.80 -17.89
C SER A 81 1.79 -10.96 -18.04
N GLY A 82 2.63 -10.88 -17.00
CA GLY A 82 3.84 -10.05 -17.00
C GLY A 82 3.57 -8.54 -17.18
N GLU A 83 2.31 -8.11 -17.06
CA GLU A 83 1.92 -6.70 -17.13
C GLU A 83 2.12 -6.03 -15.76
N GLU A 84 2.63 -4.80 -15.79
CA GLU A 84 3.05 -4.05 -14.61
C GLU A 84 1.95 -3.90 -13.56
N SER A 85 2.25 -4.37 -12.33
CA SER A 85 1.50 -4.23 -11.08
C SER A 85 0.07 -4.81 -11.07
N ASP A 86 -0.12 -5.92 -10.34
CA ASP A 86 -1.43 -6.51 -10.02
C ASP A 86 -2.41 -5.49 -9.41
N PHE A 87 -1.87 -4.41 -8.85
CA PHE A 87 -2.62 -3.28 -8.34
C PHE A 87 -3.50 -2.60 -9.41
N THR A 88 -2.98 -2.41 -10.62
CA THR A 88 -3.71 -1.70 -11.68
C THR A 88 -4.71 -2.61 -12.36
N LYS A 89 -4.29 -3.83 -12.73
CA LYS A 89 -5.14 -4.80 -13.44
C LYS A 89 -6.35 -5.23 -12.61
N CYS A 90 -6.16 -5.43 -11.31
CA CYS A 90 -7.23 -5.91 -10.43
C CYS A 90 -7.93 -4.81 -9.64
N LYS A 91 -7.81 -3.55 -10.06
CA LYS A 91 -8.37 -2.41 -9.32
C LYS A 91 -9.87 -2.54 -9.05
N GLU A 92 -10.66 -2.95 -10.04
CA GLU A 92 -12.11 -3.08 -9.89
C GLU A 92 -12.49 -4.26 -8.98
N VAL A 93 -11.81 -5.39 -9.14
CA VAL A 93 -12.03 -6.58 -8.30
C VAL A 93 -11.62 -6.29 -6.84
N ARG A 94 -10.49 -5.62 -6.65
CA ARG A 94 -10.01 -5.15 -5.34
C ARG A 94 -10.99 -4.16 -4.71
N ALA A 95 -11.57 -3.25 -5.49
CA ALA A 95 -12.59 -2.32 -5.00
C ALA A 95 -13.84 -3.08 -4.51
N LYS A 96 -14.34 -4.06 -5.28
CA LYS A 96 -15.47 -4.91 -4.85
C LYS A 96 -15.18 -5.67 -3.56
N PHE A 97 -13.99 -6.28 -3.46
CA PHE A 97 -13.54 -6.96 -2.25
C PHE A 97 -13.51 -6.01 -1.04
N LYS A 98 -12.88 -4.84 -1.18
CA LYS A 98 -12.86 -3.83 -0.11
C LYS A 98 -14.26 -3.37 0.29
N THR A 99 -15.13 -3.05 -0.67
CA THR A 99 -16.51 -2.64 -0.40
C THR A 99 -17.24 -3.69 0.42
N CYS A 100 -17.11 -4.97 0.07
CA CYS A 100 -17.72 -6.05 0.84
C CYS A 100 -17.24 -6.06 2.30
N MET A 101 -15.95 -5.85 2.56
CA MET A 101 -15.45 -5.79 3.94
C MET A 101 -16.05 -4.60 4.72
N TYR A 102 -16.15 -3.43 4.08
CA TYR A 102 -16.74 -2.24 4.68
C TYR A 102 -18.25 -2.37 4.91
N GLU A 103 -18.96 -3.16 4.11
CA GLU A 103 -20.38 -3.49 4.31
C GLU A 103 -20.60 -4.55 5.41
N ASN A 104 -19.59 -5.37 5.71
CA ASN A 104 -19.63 -6.42 6.73
C ASN A 104 -18.60 -6.18 7.86
N PRO A 105 -18.59 -5.00 8.51
CA PRO A 105 -17.47 -4.58 9.35
C PRO A 105 -17.35 -5.39 10.65
N VAL A 106 -18.43 -6.04 11.13
CA VAL A 106 -18.40 -6.79 12.39
C VAL A 106 -17.45 -7.98 12.31
N TYR A 107 -17.50 -8.75 11.22
CA TYR A 107 -16.58 -9.87 11.01
C TYR A 107 -15.17 -9.37 10.68
N TYR A 108 -15.07 -8.35 9.83
CA TYR A 108 -13.79 -7.85 9.32
C TYR A 108 -13.13 -6.77 10.19
N GLU A 109 -13.64 -6.50 11.40
CA GLU A 109 -13.17 -5.45 12.31
C GLU A 109 -11.65 -5.50 12.54
N PRO A 110 -11.01 -6.67 12.79
CA PRO A 110 -9.57 -6.70 13.04
C PRO A 110 -8.75 -6.17 11.86
N ILE A 111 -9.20 -6.44 10.64
CA ILE A 111 -8.53 -5.99 9.42
C ILE A 111 -8.79 -4.50 9.18
N LEU A 112 -10.06 -4.08 9.26
CA LEU A 112 -10.45 -2.69 9.03
C LEU A 112 -9.83 -1.74 10.05
N ALA A 113 -9.77 -2.15 11.32
CA ALA A 113 -9.11 -1.38 12.37
C ALA A 113 -7.59 -1.32 12.16
N GLY A 114 -6.98 -2.40 11.64
CA GLY A 114 -5.59 -2.41 11.21
C GLY A 114 -5.31 -1.38 10.11
N GLU A 115 -6.12 -1.39 9.04
CA GLU A 115 -6.03 -0.43 7.93
C GLU A 115 -6.21 1.02 8.43
N ALA A 116 -7.23 1.28 9.26
CA ALA A 116 -7.48 2.60 9.83
C ALA A 116 -6.30 3.11 10.69
N ARG A 117 -5.70 2.25 11.53
CA ARG A 117 -4.52 2.60 12.33
C ARG A 117 -3.31 2.91 11.47
N ALA A 118 -3.08 2.14 10.42
CA ALA A 118 -1.97 2.37 9.49
C ALA A 118 -2.14 3.71 8.75
N ILE A 119 -3.34 4.01 8.25
CA ILE A 119 -3.67 5.28 7.61
C ILE A 119 -3.45 6.44 8.60
N ALA A 120 -3.94 6.31 9.84
CA ALA A 120 -3.75 7.34 10.86
C ALA A 120 -2.26 7.61 11.16
N LYS A 121 -1.42 6.57 11.23
CA LYS A 121 0.04 6.72 11.39
C LYS A 121 0.67 7.48 10.21
N MET A 122 0.32 7.12 8.98
CA MET A 122 0.81 7.81 7.78
C MET A 122 0.41 9.29 7.77
N LEU A 123 -0.85 9.60 8.11
CA LEU A 123 -1.34 10.98 8.17
C LEU A 123 -0.64 11.79 9.26
N ASN A 124 -0.38 11.21 10.43
CA ASN A 124 0.35 11.88 11.52
C ASN A 124 1.82 12.14 11.18
N GLY A 125 2.48 11.22 10.45
CA GLY A 125 3.83 11.43 9.93
C GLY A 125 3.89 12.56 8.91
N VAL A 126 2.91 12.63 8.00
CA VAL A 126 2.78 13.73 7.04
C VAL A 126 2.48 15.06 7.74
N ALA A 127 1.65 15.07 8.78
CA ALA A 127 1.37 16.27 9.58
C ALA A 127 2.64 16.76 10.31
N SER A 128 3.46 15.84 10.81
CA SER A 128 4.74 16.18 11.47
C SER A 128 5.74 16.78 10.48
N ARG A 129 5.78 16.30 9.23
CA ARG A 129 6.62 16.92 8.16
C ARG A 129 6.12 18.29 7.71
N LYS A 130 4.81 18.54 7.77
CA LYS A 130 4.22 19.84 7.41
C LYS A 130 4.54 20.96 8.40
N GLY A 131 5.03 20.64 9.61
CA GLY A 131 5.55 21.62 10.58
C GLY A 131 6.99 22.10 10.34
N GLY A 132 7.70 21.52 9.36
CA GLY A 132 9.14 21.78 9.13
C GLY A 132 9.49 22.83 8.08
N HIS A 133 8.52 23.40 7.35
CA HIS A 133 8.77 24.52 6.44
C HIS A 133 8.63 25.85 7.19
N SER A 134 9.50 26.09 8.18
CA SER A 134 9.73 27.45 8.66
C SER A 134 10.62 28.14 7.62
N CYS A 135 10.03 29.03 6.83
CA CYS A 135 10.79 29.93 5.97
C CYS A 135 11.89 30.63 6.81
N ARG A 136 13.11 30.59 6.27
CA ARG A 136 14.26 31.35 6.75
C ARG A 136 14.01 32.85 6.68
#